data_AF-A0A7V8CR00-F1
#
_entry.id   AF-A0A7V8CR00-F1
#
_cell.length_a   1.000
_cell.length_b   1.000
_cell.length_c   1.000
_cell.angle_alpha   90.00
_cell.angle_beta   90.00
_cell.angle_gamma   90.00
#
_symmetry.space_group_name_H-M   'P 1'
#
loop_
_entity.id
_entity.type
_entity.pdbx_description
1 polymer ?
#
loop_
_entity_poly.entity_id
_entity_poly.type
_entity_poly.pdbx_seq_one_letter_code
_entity_poly.pdbx_strand_id
1 'polypeptide(L)'
;MQHETQRKLLGYSVAKCFLLNLKIERVWQRQYAGHAEAKAEITDYIVGFYNCKRLNSPLSNLPPAVYERQMAAREPRFVSEITCPPLLTA
;
A
#
# COMPACT_ATOMS: atom_id res chain seq x y z
N MET A 1 -14.52 -9.51 9.47
CA MET A 1 -13.42 -10.40 9.01
C MET A 1 -13.07 -10.24 7.52
N GLN A 2 -14.00 -10.31 6.56
CA GLN A 2 -13.68 -10.21 5.11
C GLN A 2 -12.95 -8.91 4.70
N HIS A 3 -13.37 -7.74 5.20
CA HIS A 3 -12.66 -6.49 4.90
C HIS A 3 -11.21 -6.46 5.43
N GLU A 4 -10.94 -7.15 6.53
CA GLU A 4 -9.60 -7.20 7.12
C GLU A 4 -8.69 -8.19 6.38
N THR A 5 -9.21 -9.34 5.99
CA THR A 5 -8.49 -10.28 5.11
C THR A 5 -8.17 -9.63 3.77
N GLN A 6 -9.13 -8.90 3.18
CA GLN A 6 -8.91 -8.14 1.95
C GLN A 6 -7.86 -7.03 2.15
N ARG A 7 -7.85 -6.31 3.28
CA ARG A 7 -6.82 -5.31 3.60
C ARG A 7 -5.43 -5.94 3.80
N LYS A 8 -5.32 -7.07 4.50
CA LYS A 8 -4.06 -7.80 4.70
C LYS A 8 -3.51 -8.36 3.38
N LEU A 9 -4.38 -8.93 2.54
CA LEU A 9 -4.02 -9.38 1.20
C LEU A 9 -3.65 -8.22 0.27
N LEU A 10 -4.32 -7.08 0.37
CA LEU A 10 -3.98 -5.87 -0.39
C LEU A 10 -2.63 -5.30 0.05
N GLY A 11 -2.31 -5.29 1.35
CA GLY A 11 -1.00 -4.89 1.84
C GLY A 11 0.12 -5.79 1.31
N TYR A 12 -0.08 -7.10 1.33
CA TYR A 12 0.87 -8.06 0.77
C TYR A 12 1.02 -7.93 -0.77
N SER A 13 -0.10 -7.70 -1.49
CA SER A 13 -0.07 -7.56 -2.94
C SER A 13 0.57 -6.24 -3.39
N VAL A 14 0.29 -5.12 -2.73
CA VAL A 14 0.86 -3.80 -3.06
C VAL A 14 2.38 -3.79 -2.80
N ALA A 15 2.84 -4.33 -1.68
CA ALA A 15 4.27 -4.44 -1.38
C ALA A 15 5.01 -5.36 -2.37
N LYS A 16 4.41 -6.50 -2.72
CA LYS A 16 4.97 -7.42 -3.72
C LYS A 16 5.04 -6.77 -5.10
N CYS A 17 3.98 -6.07 -5.51
CA CYS A 17 3.96 -5.32 -6.77
C CYS A 17 4.98 -4.18 -6.78
N PHE A 18 5.16 -3.45 -5.68
CA PHE A 18 6.19 -2.41 -5.55
C PHE A 18 7.59 -2.98 -5.82
N LEU A 19 7.99 -4.04 -5.13
CA LEU A 19 9.33 -4.63 -5.29
C LEU A 19 9.57 -5.17 -6.70
N LEU A 20 8.54 -5.78 -7.32
CA LEU A 20 8.61 -6.24 -8.69
C LEU A 20 8.83 -5.08 -9.67
N ASN A 21 8.02 -4.01 -9.56
CA ASN A 21 8.12 -2.84 -10.43
C ASN A 21 9.46 -2.11 -10.24
N LEU A 22 9.93 -1.94 -9.00
CA LEU A 22 11.23 -1.35 -8.71
C LEU A 22 12.35 -2.11 -9.42
N LYS A 23 12.32 -3.45 -9.33
CA LYS A 23 13.32 -4.29 -9.99
C LYS A 23 13.27 -4.12 -11.50
N ILE A 24 12.09 -4.24 -12.11
CA ILE A 24 11.96 -4.20 -13.58
C ILE A 24 12.25 -2.81 -14.15
N GLU A 25 11.77 -1.75 -13.52
CA GLU A 25 11.77 -0.39 -14.09
C GLU A 25 13.02 0.42 -13.75
N ARG A 26 13.77 0.05 -12.71
CA ARG A 26 14.90 0.85 -12.20
C ARG A 26 16.18 0.08 -11.96
N VAL A 27 16.10 -1.13 -11.42
CA VAL A 27 17.30 -1.89 -11.02
C VAL A 27 17.80 -2.80 -12.15
N TRP A 28 16.89 -3.42 -12.90
CA TRP A 28 17.24 -4.37 -13.95
C TRP A 28 18.00 -3.67 -15.08
N GLN A 29 19.14 -4.25 -15.48
CA GLN A 29 20.08 -3.73 -16.50
C GLN A 29 20.75 -2.39 -16.17
N ARG A 30 20.53 -1.80 -15.00
CA ARG A 30 21.19 -0.54 -14.62
C ARG A 30 22.48 -0.82 -13.84
N GLN A 31 23.57 -0.17 -14.25
CA GLN A 31 24.82 -0.15 -13.51
C GLN A 31 24.92 1.18 -12.77
N TYR A 32 25.03 1.12 -11.44
CA TYR A 32 25.27 2.30 -10.62
C TYR A 32 26.77 2.43 -10.38
N ALA A 33 27.29 3.64 -10.46
CA ALA A 33 28.69 3.95 -10.14
C ALA A 33 29.00 3.66 -8.66
N GLY A 34 27.98 3.71 -7.80
CA GLY A 34 28.12 3.31 -6.40
C GLY A 34 26.80 3.35 -5.63
N HIS A 35 26.89 2.98 -4.35
CA HIS A 35 25.72 2.90 -3.47
C HIS A 35 25.00 4.25 -3.29
N ALA A 36 25.75 5.35 -3.26
CA ALA A 36 25.17 6.70 -3.13
C ALA A 36 24.26 7.06 -4.31
N GLU A 37 24.70 6.75 -5.54
CA GLU A 37 23.91 6.98 -6.76
C GLU A 37 22.67 6.09 -6.76
N ALA A 38 22.83 4.78 -6.48
CA ALA A 38 21.71 3.85 -6.40
C ALA A 38 20.66 4.31 -5.39
N LYS A 39 21.11 4.78 -4.21
CA LYS A 39 20.21 5.28 -3.18
C LYS A 39 19.47 6.54 -3.63
N ALA A 40 20.17 7.49 -4.26
CA ALA A 40 19.55 8.72 -4.74
C ALA A 40 18.48 8.44 -5.80
N GLU A 41 18.80 7.59 -6.78
CA GLU A 41 17.88 7.24 -7.88
C GLU A 41 16.66 6.47 -7.37
N ILE A 42 16.87 5.44 -6.52
CA ILE A 42 15.76 4.68 -5.95
C ILE A 42 14.87 5.57 -5.07
N THR A 43 15.45 6.52 -4.34
CA THR A 43 14.69 7.47 -3.52
C THR A 43 13.84 8.38 -4.41
N ASP A 44 14.41 8.91 -5.49
CA ASP A 44 13.68 9.71 -6.47
C ASP A 44 12.56 8.90 -7.14
N TYR A 45 12.82 7.63 -7.49
CA TYR A 45 11.77 6.75 -7.99
C TYR A 45 10.64 6.56 -6.98
N ILE A 46 10.94 6.28 -5.72
CA ILE A 46 9.92 6.03 -4.68
C ILE A 46 9.10 7.29 -4.42
N VAL A 47 9.77 8.41 -4.13
CA VAL A 47 9.12 9.64 -3.68
C VAL A 47 8.61 10.46 -4.85
N GLY A 48 9.41 10.65 -5.90
CA GLY A 48 9.09 11.49 -7.05
C GLY A 48 8.12 10.85 -8.05
N PHE A 49 8.09 9.51 -8.14
CA PHE A 49 7.28 8.80 -9.12
C PHE A 49 6.28 7.80 -8.50
N TYR A 50 6.75 6.78 -7.78
CA TYR A 50 5.89 5.68 -7.34
C TYR A 50 4.77 6.17 -6.41
N ASN A 51 5.11 6.80 -5.29
CA ASN A 51 4.11 7.24 -4.31
C ASN A 51 3.21 8.35 -4.86
N CYS A 52 3.76 9.25 -5.68
CA CYS A 52 3.08 10.46 -6.13
C CYS A 52 2.28 10.29 -7.43
N LYS A 53 2.71 9.43 -8.35
CA LYS A 53 2.21 9.39 -9.74
C LYS A 53 1.77 8.01 -10.21
N ARG A 54 2.30 6.91 -9.66
CA ARG A 54 2.00 5.55 -10.14
C ARG A 54 0.54 5.19 -9.87
N LEU A 55 -0.21 4.86 -10.92
CA LEU A 55 -1.57 4.36 -10.75
C LEU A 55 -1.56 2.87 -10.41
N ASN A 56 -2.46 2.47 -9.50
CA ASN A 56 -2.58 1.09 -9.06
C ASN A 56 -4.05 0.65 -9.16
N SER A 57 -4.35 -0.33 -10.01
CA SER A 57 -5.73 -0.78 -10.27
C SER A 57 -6.48 -1.29 -9.04
N PRO A 58 -5.85 -1.99 -8.07
CA PRO A 58 -6.49 -2.35 -6.81
C PRO A 58 -6.78 -1.14 -5.90
N LEU A 59 -6.10 -0.01 -6.11
CA LEU A 59 -6.33 1.25 -5.39
C LEU A 59 -7.28 2.19 -6.15
N SER A 60 -8.17 1.64 -6.99
CA SER A 60 -9.08 2.41 -7.83
C SER A 60 -8.38 3.37 -8.80
N ASN A 61 -7.20 2.98 -9.29
CA ASN A 61 -6.35 3.80 -10.17
C ASN A 61 -5.93 5.14 -9.53
N LEU A 62 -5.71 5.15 -8.21
CA LEU A 62 -5.14 6.31 -7.51
C LEU A 62 -3.64 6.08 -7.22
N PRO A 63 -2.84 7.17 -7.14
CA PRO A 63 -1.51 7.11 -6.56
C PRO A 63 -1.53 6.62 -5.11
N PRO A 64 -0.55 5.81 -4.67
CA PRO A 64 -0.48 5.31 -3.30
C PRO A 64 -0.64 6.40 -2.23
N ALA A 65 0.07 7.54 -2.37
CA ALA A 65 -0.01 8.63 -1.41
C ALA A 65 -1.38 9.35 -1.39
N VAL A 66 -2.14 9.29 -2.48
CA VAL A 66 -3.51 9.82 -2.53
C VAL A 66 -4.45 8.85 -1.83
N TYR A 67 -4.33 7.56 -2.13
CA TYR A 67 -5.12 6.51 -1.50
C TYR A 67 -4.94 6.52 0.03
N GLU A 68 -3.70 6.57 0.52
CA GLU A 68 -3.40 6.60 1.96
C GLU A 68 -4.02 7.82 2.65
N ARG A 69 -3.92 9.02 2.06
CA ARG A 69 -4.57 10.23 2.58
C ARG A 69 -6.08 10.10 2.63
N GLN A 70 -6.71 9.54 1.60
CA GLN A 70 -8.16 9.31 1.57
C GLN A 70 -8.59 8.27 2.62
N MET A 71 -7.77 7.24 2.86
CA MET A 71 -8.06 6.23 3.89
C MET A 71 -7.87 6.78 5.31
N ALA A 72 -6.87 7.64 5.52
CA ALA A 72 -6.63 8.29 6.82
C ALA A 72 -7.72 9.33 7.16
N ALA A 73 -8.29 10.00 6.15
CA ALA A 73 -9.39 10.95 6.33
C ALA A 73 -10.75 10.27 6.59
N ARG A 74 -10.87 8.95 6.34
CA ARG A 74 -12.05 8.20 6.75
C ARG A 74 -11.91 7.89 8.23
N GLU A 75 -12.81 8.46 9.04
CA GLU A 75 -13.00 8.06 10.44
C GLU A 75 -12.93 6.53 10.58
N PRO A 76 -12.24 5.99 11.60
CA PRO A 76 -12.33 4.57 11.88
C PRO A 76 -13.82 4.25 12.02
N ARG A 77 -14.36 3.45 11.09
CA ARG A 77 -15.76 3.03 11.17
C ARG A 77 -15.89 2.35 12.53
N PHE A 78 -16.64 2.98 13.44
CA PHE A 78 -16.97 2.37 14.72
C PHE A 78 -17.55 1.01 14.39
N VAL A 79 -16.80 -0.05 14.72
CA VAL A 79 -17.29 -1.40 14.63
C VAL A 79 -18.38 -1.43 15.67
N SER A 80 -19.64 -1.36 15.24
CA SER A 80 -20.78 -1.53 16.14
C SER A 80 -20.51 -2.81 16.91
N GLU A 81 -20.29 -2.69 18.21
CA GLU A 81 -20.13 -3.82 19.10
C GLU A 81 -21.26 -4.79 18.79
N ILE A 82 -20.89 -6.02 18.42
CA ILE A 82 -21.84 -7.12 18.35
C ILE A 82 -22.27 -7.31 19.80
N THR A 83 -23.38 -6.66 20.18
CA THR A 83 -24.04 -6.91 21.45
C THR A 83 -24.46 -8.37 21.39
N CYS A 84 -23.69 -9.24 22.04
CA CYS A 84 -24.13 -10.59 22.33
C CYS A 84 -25.29 -10.45 23.32
N PRO A 85 -26.54 -10.79 22.97
CA PRO A 85 -27.60 -10.77 23.96
C PRO A 85 -27.24 -11.76 25.07
N PRO A 86 -27.41 -11.41 26.36
CA PRO A 86 -27.10 -12.33 27.43
C PRO A 86 -27.95 -13.59 27.25
N LEU A 87 -27.29 -14.74 27.25
CA LEU A 87 -27.96 -16.04 27.33
C LEU A 87 -28.78 -16.03 28.61
N LEU A 88 -30.11 -15.93 28.48
CA LEU A 88 -31.04 -16.18 29.57
C LEU A 88 -30.73 -17.58 30.10
N THR A 89 -30.19 -17.61 31.32
CA THR A 89 -30.01 -18.83 32.09
C THR A 89 -31.42 -19.28 32.51
N ALA A 90 -31.84 -20.43 32.02
CA ALA A 90 -33.00 -21.17 32.51
C ALA A 90 -32.50 -22.34 33.37
#